data_AF-A0A524GP97-F1
#
_entry.id   AF-A0A524GP97-F1
#
_cell.length_a   1.000
_cell.length_b   1.000
_cell.length_c   1.000
_cell.angle_alpha   90.00
_cell.angle_beta   90.00
_cell.angle_gamma   90.00
#
_symmetry.space_group_name_H-M   'P 1'
#
loop_
_entity.id
_entity.type
_entity.pdbx_description
1 polymer ?
#
loop_
_entity_poly.entity_id
_entity_poly.type
_entity_poly.pdbx_seq_one_letter_code
_entity_poly.pdbx_strand_id
1 'polypeptide(L)' 'MPEPEGGYTVYCPELDIYTQGETEEECLDNLREAAELHLDELAPGQLHSLL' A
#
# COMPACT_ATOMS: atom_id res chain seq x y z
N MET A 1 0.32 1.15 12.53
CA MET A 1 0.36 0.63 13.90
C MET A 1 1.78 0.16 14.17
N PRO A 2 2.40 0.55 15.29
CA PRO A 2 3.73 0.05 15.64
C PRO A 2 3.68 -1.43 16.04
N GLU A 3 4.68 -2.21 15.63
CA GLU A 3 4.76 -3.65 15.91
C GLU A 3 5.65 -3.97 17.13
N PRO A 4 5.39 -5.06 17.89
CA PRO A 4 6.15 -5.40 19.11
C PRO A 4 7.65 -5.62 18.88
N GLU A 5 8.02 -6.16 17.72
CA GLU A 5 9.41 -6.42 17.32
C GLU A 5 10.10 -5.22 16.66
N GLY A 6 9.41 -4.08 16.55
CA GLY A 6 9.86 -2.89 15.84
C GLY A 6 9.23 -2.76 14.45
N GLY A 7 9.30 -1.54 13.89
CA GLY A 7 8.64 -1.18 12.65
C GLY A 7 7.14 -0.90 12.82
N TYR A 8 6.46 -0.83 11.68
CA TYR A 8 5.05 -0.45 11.57
C TYR A 8 4.33 -1.35 10.57
N THR A 9 3.03 -1.56 10.80
CA THR A 9 2.08 -2.08 9.83
C THR A 9 1.00 -1.04 9.53
N VAL A 10 0.73 -0.79 8.26
CA VAL A 10 -0.39 0.06 7.81
C VAL A 10 -1.45 -0.83 7.17
N TYR A 11 -2.72 -0.54 7.46
CA TYR A 11 -3.87 -1.22 6.89
C TYR A 11 -4.73 -0.22 6.12
N CYS A 12 -5.03 -0.50 4.85
CA CYS A 12 -6.02 0.20 4.05
C CYS A 12 -7.29 -0.67 3.95
N PRO A 13 -8.34 -0.34 4.73
CA PRO A 13 -9.57 -1.12 4.75
C PRO A 13 -10.36 -1.04 3.43
N GLU A 14 -10.22 0.04 2.67
CA GLU A 14 -10.93 0.22 1.40
C GLU A 14 -10.48 -0.77 0.32
N LEU A 15 -9.22 -1.19 0.37
CA LEU A 15 -8.62 -2.12 -0.59
C LEU A 15 -8.32 -3.50 0.02
N ASP A 16 -8.53 -3.65 1.33
CA ASP A 16 -8.12 -4.82 2.12
C ASP A 16 -6.63 -5.17 1.96
N ILE A 17 -5.77 -4.14 2.03
CA ILE A 17 -4.31 -4.25 1.87
C ILE A 17 -3.59 -3.92 3.17
N TYR A 18 -2.60 -4.74 3.51
CA TYR A 18 -1.67 -4.51 4.62
C TYR A 18 -0.26 -4.29 4.07
N THR A 19 0.46 -3.32 4.61
CA THR A 19 1.88 -3.08 4.33
C THR A 19 2.68 -3.00 5.63
N GLN A 20 3.97 -3.30 5.56
CA GLN A 20 4.89 -3.26 6.69
C GLN A 20 6.18 -2.55 6.28
N GLY A 21 6.85 -1.91 7.25
CA GLY A 21 8.10 -1.20 7.06
C GLY A 21 8.71 -0.75 8.38
N GLU A 22 9.92 -0.22 8.35
CA GLU A 22 10.65 0.28 9.54
C GLU A 22 10.08 1.62 10.04
N THR A 23 9.46 2.39 9.14
CA THR A 23 8.82 3.68 9.44
C THR A 23 7.40 3.77 8.90
N GLU A 24 6.59 4.68 9.44
CA GLU A 24 5.26 4.96 8.91
C GLU A 24 5.31 5.45 7.44
N GLU A 25 6.31 6.26 7.10
CA GLU A 25 6.52 6.78 5.74
C GLU A 25 6.76 5.63 4.74
N GLU A 26 7.65 4.71 5.08
CA GLU A 26 7.91 3.51 4.25
C GLU A 26 6.64 2.66 4.07
N CYS A 27 5.84 2.47 5.13
CA CYS A 27 4.60 1.72 5.02
C CYS A 27 3.60 2.40 4.08
N LEU A 28 3.54 3.74 4.09
CA LEU A 28 2.66 4.52 3.24
C LEU A 28 3.11 4.50 1.77
N ASP A 29 4.42 4.56 1.51
CA ASP A 29 4.98 4.40 0.17
C ASP A 29 4.69 3.01 -0.38
N ASN A 30 4.94 1.97 0.43
CA ASN A 30 4.58 0.59 0.08
C ASN A 30 3.07 0.44 -0.17
N LEU A 31 2.24 1.10 0.62
CA LEU A 31 0.78 1.06 0.45
C LEU A 31 0.36 1.70 -0.87
N ARG A 32 0.99 2.81 -1.25
CA ARG A 32 0.73 3.48 -2.52
C ARG A 32 1.03 2.55 -3.69
N GLU A 33 2.20 1.92 -3.70
CA GLU A 33 2.58 0.99 -4.77
C GLU A 33 1.63 -0.22 -4.82
N ALA A 34 1.30 -0.81 -3.67
CA ALA A 34 0.36 -1.92 -3.59
C ALA A 34 -1.05 -1.55 -4.07
N ALA A 35 -1.52 -0.33 -3.77
CA ALA A 35 -2.79 0.18 -4.23
C ALA A 35 -2.79 0.42 -5.75
N GLU A 36 -1.73 0.99 -6.31
CA GLU A 36 -1.57 1.20 -7.75
C GLU A 36 -1.60 -0.15 -8.49
N LEU A 37 -0.87 -1.16 -7.99
CA LEU A 37 -0.90 -2.52 -8.55
C LEU A 37 -2.28 -3.16 -8.45
N HIS A 38 -2.95 -3.07 -7.30
CA HIS A 38 -4.28 -3.63 -7.10
C HIS A 38 -5.31 -3.03 -8.08
N LEU A 39 -5.26 -1.71 -8.27
CA LEU A 39 -6.16 -1.02 -9.20
C LEU A 39 -5.86 -1.37 -10.66
N ASP A 40 -4.59 -1.54 -11.03
CA ASP A 40 -4.22 -2.00 -12.37
C ASP A 40 -4.67 -3.45 -12.62
N GLU A 41 -4.61 -4.35 -11.63
CA GLU A 41 -5.16 -5.70 -11.77
C GLU A 41 -6.68 -5.72 -12.02
N LEU A 42 -7.42 -4.79 -11.40
CA LEU A 42 -8.87 -4.64 -11.61
C LEU A 42 -9.21 -4.00 -12.96
N ALA A 43 -8.35 -3.13 -13.48
CA ALA A 43 -8.53 -2.44 -14.76
C ALA A 43 -7.21 -2.36 -15.56
N PRO A 44 -6.76 -3.49 -16.14
CA PRO A 44 -5.43 -3.58 -16.76
C PRO A 44 -5.22 -2.54 -17.85
N GLY A 45 -4.20 -1.69 -17.66
CA GLY A 45 -3.77 -0.71 -18.66
C GLY A 45 -4.53 0.63 -18.65
N GLN A 46 -5.40 0.88 -17.68
CA GLN A 46 -6.07 2.18 -17.53
C GLN A 46 -5.32 3.15 -16.59
N LEU A 47 -4.51 2.66 -15.65
CA LEU A 47 -3.88 3.51 -14.63
C LEU A 47 -2.79 4.44 -15.21
N HIS A 48 -2.05 4.00 -16.23
CA HIS A 48 -0.99 4.79 -16.87
C HIS A 48 -1.48 6.03 -17.64
N SER A 49 -2.80 6.28 -17.68
CA SER A 49 -3.41 7.42 -18.37
C SER A 49 -3.93 8.52 -17.44
N LEU A 50 -3.88 8.32 -16.12
CA LEU A 50 -4.56 9.17 -15.12
C LEU A 50 -3.63 9.78 -14.06
N LEU A 51 -2.31 9.61 -14.19
CA LEU A 51 -1.27 10.28 -13.42
C LEU A 51 -0.36 11.08 -14.36
#